data_AF-A0A821KLY0-F1
#
_entry.id   AF-A0A821KLY0-F1
#
_cell.length_a   1.000
_cell.length_b   1.000
_cell.length_c   1.000
_cell.angle_alpha   90.00
_cell.angle_beta   90.00
_cell.angle_gamma   90.00
#
_symmetry.space_group_name_H-M   'P 1'
#
loop_
_entity.id
_entity.type
_entity.pdbx_description
1 polymer ?
#
loop_
_entity_poly.entity_id
_entity_poly.type
_entity_poly.pdbx_seq_one_letter_code
_entity_poly.pdbx_strand_id
1 'polypeptide(L)'
;MDQPISHSSKTDIEIDYTTPTDASNGQIRRDQPETWSNPWLNSCVYGVINGRGIGQSDFLWNIRSNRQVKKVYAHIWNTQQLLVSFDGCCIFRDWCNNPEWKTRSGWYHVDQNPKNKPNRCCIQGFVTLTDQNEKTGGLIVFPHSHLRFHELDEVTKYSKDFIEIPNEHSIITRGKLVHCQAGDLVLWDSRMVHCNSPATAIEERAKDEPVDLLRIVAYVSMSPTSFVCDQSLEEFRKKRKQIVENNCTLTHWSTELVMTGTLFN
;
A
#
# COMPACT_ATOMS: atom_id res chain seq x y z
N MET A 1 14.80 6.76 42.01
CA MET A 1 15.26 7.77 41.04
C MET A 1 15.41 7.02 39.73
N ASP A 2 14.33 6.94 38.97
CA ASP A 2 14.28 6.20 37.72
C ASP A 2 14.60 7.16 36.59
N GLN A 3 15.66 6.85 35.83
CA GLN A 3 15.98 7.51 34.57
C GLN A 3 15.17 6.81 33.45
N PRO A 4 14.47 7.55 32.58
CA PRO A 4 13.72 6.94 31.51
C PRO A 4 14.66 6.47 30.38
N ILE A 5 14.47 5.23 29.95
CA ILE A 5 15.14 4.63 28.78
C ILE A 5 14.53 5.26 27.52
N SER A 6 15.31 6.08 26.82
CA SER A 6 14.94 6.63 25.52
C SER A 6 14.78 5.52 24.48
N HIS A 7 13.56 5.28 24.01
CA HIS A 7 13.31 4.42 22.87
C HIS A 7 13.44 5.24 21.58
N SER A 8 14.64 5.25 20.99
CA SER A 8 14.83 5.61 19.58
C SER A 8 14.77 4.34 18.75
N SER A 9 13.57 3.87 18.39
CA SER A 9 13.43 2.86 17.35
C SER A 9 13.29 3.54 15.98
N LYS A 10 14.40 4.08 15.47
CA LYS A 10 14.50 4.28 14.02
C LYS A 10 14.69 2.89 13.42
N THR A 11 13.62 2.32 12.89
CA THR A 11 13.73 1.13 12.07
C THR A 11 14.50 1.54 10.82
N ASP A 12 15.77 1.18 10.74
CA ASP A 12 16.58 1.35 9.55
C ASP A 12 15.93 0.51 8.45
N ILE A 13 15.23 1.19 7.53
CA ILE A 13 14.75 0.59 6.30
C ILE A 13 15.96 0.61 5.35
N GLU A 14 16.86 -0.35 5.52
CA GLU A 14 17.84 -0.70 4.50
C GLU A 14 17.09 -1.46 3.41
N ILE A 15 16.85 -0.81 2.28
CA ILE A 15 16.42 -1.51 1.08
C ILE A 15 17.68 -1.78 0.28
N ASP A 16 18.24 -2.98 0.46
CA ASP A 16 19.42 -3.41 -0.30
C ASP A 16 19.00 -3.73 -1.74
N TYR A 17 19.43 -2.87 -2.67
CA TYR A 17 19.16 -3.01 -4.10
C TYR A 17 20.37 -3.60 -4.80
N THR A 18 20.54 -4.92 -4.74
CA THR A 18 21.47 -5.62 -5.63
C THR A 18 20.69 -6.56 -6.56
N THR A 19 20.34 -6.09 -7.75
CA THR A 19 20.01 -6.97 -8.89
C THR A 19 21.16 -6.91 -9.91
N PRO A 20 21.63 -8.04 -10.49
CA PRO A 20 22.94 -8.11 -11.14
C PRO A 20 23.10 -7.44 -12.52
N THR A 21 22.18 -6.59 -12.99
CA THR A 21 22.20 -6.16 -14.41
C THR A 21 21.96 -4.69 -14.71
N ASP A 22 21.76 -3.79 -13.74
CA ASP A 22 21.62 -2.35 -14.05
C ASP A 22 22.75 -1.53 -13.43
N ALA A 23 23.73 -1.21 -14.29
CA ALA A 23 24.84 -0.32 -14.03
C ALA A 23 24.43 1.17 -14.12
N SER A 24 23.45 1.59 -13.32
CA SER A 24 23.18 3.02 -13.04
C SER A 24 23.33 3.28 -11.53
N ASN A 25 24.55 3.69 -11.19
CA ASN A 25 25.08 4.05 -9.87
C ASN A 25 24.12 4.82 -8.96
N GLY A 26 23.77 4.21 -7.81
CA GLY A 26 23.24 4.86 -6.62
C GLY A 26 22.31 3.95 -5.82
N GLN A 27 22.77 3.40 -4.69
CA GLN A 27 21.87 2.75 -3.72
C GLN A 27 20.97 3.84 -3.13
N ILE A 28 19.64 3.66 -3.21
CA ILE A 28 18.71 4.60 -2.57
C ILE A 28 18.85 4.47 -1.07
N ARG A 29 19.15 5.58 -0.41
CA ARG A 29 19.39 5.65 1.02
C ARG A 29 18.40 6.60 1.66
N ARG A 30 17.63 6.11 2.64
CA ARG A 30 16.64 6.93 3.36
C ARG A 30 17.29 8.11 4.07
N ASP A 31 18.50 7.96 4.59
CA ASP A 31 19.20 9.05 5.28
C ASP A 31 19.88 10.06 4.35
N GLN A 32 19.80 9.86 3.03
CA GLN A 32 20.44 10.69 2.00
C GLN A 32 19.42 11.13 0.94
N PRO A 33 18.68 12.22 1.17
CA PRO A 33 17.66 12.74 0.26
C PRO A 33 18.13 13.00 -1.17
N GLU A 34 19.42 13.29 -1.36
CA GLU A 34 20.08 13.42 -2.66
C GLU A 34 20.03 12.14 -3.50
N THR A 35 19.85 10.98 -2.87
CA THR A 35 19.67 9.68 -3.55
C THR A 35 18.23 9.41 -3.95
N TRP A 36 17.27 10.24 -3.53
CA TRP A 36 15.85 10.06 -3.83
C TRP A 36 15.44 10.60 -5.22
N SER A 37 16.42 10.82 -6.09
CA SER A 37 16.23 11.26 -7.46
C SER A 37 15.88 10.11 -8.41
N ASN A 38 15.61 10.44 -9.68
CA ASN A 38 15.24 9.45 -10.67
C ASN A 38 16.43 8.58 -11.12
N PRO A 39 16.26 7.25 -11.26
CA PRO A 39 15.00 6.52 -11.05
C PRO A 39 14.69 6.23 -9.55
N TRP A 40 13.58 6.77 -9.04
CA TRP A 40 13.13 6.56 -7.65
C TRP A 40 12.31 5.27 -7.51
N LEU A 41 12.92 4.13 -7.17
CA LEU A 41 12.28 2.83 -6.82
C LEU A 41 11.26 2.19 -7.82
N ASN A 42 10.59 2.97 -8.67
CA ASN A 42 9.78 2.75 -9.86
C ASN A 42 9.27 4.13 -10.40
N SER A 43 8.51 4.19 -11.50
CA SER A 43 7.84 5.45 -11.91
C SER A 43 6.67 5.77 -10.97
N CYS A 44 6.99 6.32 -9.79
CA CYS A 44 6.10 6.32 -8.63
C CYS A 44 5.28 7.60 -8.45
N VAL A 45 4.63 8.12 -9.49
CA VAL A 45 3.86 9.38 -9.38
C VAL A 45 2.75 9.32 -8.33
N TYR A 46 2.27 8.12 -7.97
CA TYR A 46 1.25 7.87 -6.95
C TYR A 46 1.81 7.44 -5.59
N GLY A 47 3.13 7.33 -5.44
CA GLY A 47 3.78 6.86 -4.21
C GLY A 47 3.71 5.35 -3.97
N VAL A 48 3.07 4.56 -4.84
CA VAL A 48 2.97 3.09 -4.73
C VAL A 48 4.22 2.38 -5.28
N ILE A 49 4.87 1.58 -4.45
CA ILE A 49 6.04 0.77 -4.81
C ILE A 49 5.63 -0.69 -4.75
N ASN A 50 5.58 -1.33 -5.92
CA ASN A 50 5.11 -2.71 -6.09
C ASN A 50 5.98 -3.50 -7.10
N GLY A 51 7.19 -3.02 -7.38
CA GLY A 51 8.15 -3.65 -8.28
C GLY A 51 9.42 -4.09 -7.56
N ARG A 52 10.35 -4.68 -8.33
CA ARG A 52 11.72 -5.03 -7.86
C ARG A 52 11.74 -5.90 -6.60
N GLY A 53 10.73 -6.74 -6.40
CA GLY A 53 10.65 -7.64 -5.26
C GLY A 53 10.42 -6.95 -3.91
N ILE A 54 10.03 -5.66 -3.89
CA ILE A 54 9.74 -4.95 -2.64
C ILE A 54 8.78 -5.71 -1.74
N GLY A 55 7.82 -6.44 -2.35
CA GLY A 55 6.86 -7.31 -1.70
C GLY A 55 7.50 -8.39 -0.84
N GLN A 56 8.76 -8.78 -1.03
CA GLN A 56 9.41 -9.79 -0.19
C GLN A 56 10.50 -9.21 0.71
N SER A 57 10.55 -7.89 0.86
CA SER A 57 11.43 -7.23 1.82
C SER A 57 11.12 -7.60 3.27
N ASP A 58 12.15 -7.53 4.13
CA ASP A 58 12.04 -7.90 5.54
C ASP A 58 11.00 -7.06 6.29
N PHE A 59 10.90 -5.76 6.00
CA PHE A 59 9.91 -4.91 6.71
C PHE A 59 8.47 -5.31 6.37
N LEU A 60 8.17 -5.70 5.12
CA LEU A 60 6.84 -6.21 4.77
C LEU A 60 6.58 -7.58 5.41
N TRP A 61 7.58 -8.46 5.46
CA TRP A 61 7.44 -9.74 6.17
C TRP A 61 7.21 -9.57 7.67
N ASN A 62 7.86 -8.60 8.30
CA ASN A 62 7.64 -8.25 9.70
C ASN A 62 6.19 -7.80 9.95
N ILE A 63 5.61 -7.00 9.05
CA ILE A 63 4.20 -6.59 9.15
C ILE A 63 3.24 -7.77 8.91
N ARG A 64 3.47 -8.58 7.87
CA ARG A 64 2.60 -9.72 7.55
C ARG A 64 2.59 -10.80 8.61
N SER A 65 3.73 -11.02 9.27
CA SER A 65 3.88 -12.01 10.35
C SER A 65 3.42 -11.48 11.71
N ASN A 66 3.07 -10.19 11.82
CA ASN A 66 2.62 -9.59 13.06
C ASN A 66 1.28 -10.20 13.53
N ARG A 67 1.29 -10.79 14.73
CA ARG A 67 0.13 -11.48 15.31
C ARG A 67 -1.04 -10.54 15.58
N GLN A 68 -0.79 -9.27 15.89
CA GLN A 68 -1.83 -8.28 16.15
C GLN A 68 -2.59 -7.92 14.87
N VAL A 69 -1.87 -7.78 13.74
CA VAL A 69 -2.47 -7.58 12.42
C VAL A 69 -3.35 -8.79 12.06
N LYS A 70 -2.80 -10.01 12.21
CA LYS A 70 -3.56 -11.25 11.96
C LYS A 70 -4.82 -11.33 12.84
N LYS A 71 -4.74 -10.95 14.12
CA LYS A 71 -5.88 -10.97 15.06
C LYS A 71 -7.04 -10.11 14.57
N VAL A 72 -6.77 -8.92 14.03
CA VAL A 72 -7.79 -8.03 13.49
C VAL A 72 -8.47 -8.63 12.27
N TYR A 73 -7.69 -9.13 11.29
CA TYR A 73 -8.26 -9.80 10.12
C TYR A 73 -9.04 -11.07 10.48
N ALA A 74 -8.56 -11.84 11.46
CA ALA A 74 -9.25 -13.05 11.91
C ALA A 74 -10.60 -12.72 12.55
N HIS A 75 -10.69 -11.60 13.26
CA HIS A 75 -11.95 -11.09 13.80
C HIS A 75 -12.91 -10.67 12.68
N ILE A 76 -12.44 -9.89 11.70
CA ILE A 76 -13.24 -9.43 10.55
C ILE A 76 -13.87 -10.59 9.78
N TRP A 77 -13.08 -11.65 9.54
CA TRP A 77 -13.49 -12.80 8.75
C TRP A 77 -14.07 -13.95 9.57
N ASN A 78 -14.11 -13.83 10.90
CA ASN A 78 -14.54 -14.87 11.81
C ASN A 78 -13.81 -16.22 11.60
N THR A 79 -12.51 -16.19 11.32
CA THR A 79 -11.68 -17.40 11.14
C THR A 79 -10.20 -17.12 11.38
N GLN A 80 -9.48 -18.10 11.92
CA GLN A 80 -8.02 -18.05 12.07
C GLN A 80 -7.27 -18.57 10.82
N GLN A 81 -7.99 -19.19 9.88
CA GLN A 81 -7.43 -19.76 8.66
C GLN A 81 -7.36 -18.69 7.57
N LEU A 82 -6.28 -17.92 7.58
CA LEU A 82 -6.07 -16.79 6.69
C LEU A 82 -4.86 -16.98 5.78
N LEU A 83 -4.92 -16.36 4.61
CA LEU A 83 -3.81 -16.10 3.71
C LEU A 83 -3.52 -14.61 3.72
N VAL A 84 -2.25 -14.22 3.58
CA VAL A 84 -1.81 -12.82 3.56
C VAL A 84 -1.44 -12.39 2.13
N SER A 85 -1.66 -11.13 1.76
CA SER A 85 -1.22 -10.60 0.46
C SER A 85 0.31 -10.51 0.40
N PHE A 86 0.86 -10.58 -0.82
CA PHE A 86 2.28 -10.30 -1.08
C PHE A 86 2.46 -8.92 -1.72
N ASP A 87 1.67 -7.96 -1.24
CA ASP A 87 1.57 -6.59 -1.75
C ASP A 87 2.84 -5.76 -1.47
N GLY A 88 2.94 -4.59 -2.08
CA GLY A 88 4.05 -3.67 -1.92
C GLY A 88 3.91 -2.70 -0.73
N CYS A 89 4.42 -1.50 -0.92
CA CYS A 89 4.36 -0.41 0.06
C CYS A 89 4.00 0.91 -0.63
N CYS A 90 3.81 1.96 0.16
CA CYS A 90 3.71 3.31 -0.39
C CYS A 90 4.58 4.29 0.39
N ILE A 91 5.31 5.11 -0.36
CA ILE A 91 6.24 6.11 0.15
C ILE A 91 5.96 7.47 -0.47
N PHE A 92 5.82 8.51 0.36
CA PHE A 92 5.77 9.89 -0.09
C PHE A 92 7.08 10.57 0.26
N ARG A 93 7.69 11.16 -0.77
CA ARG A 93 8.86 12.02 -0.62
C ARG A 93 8.42 13.43 -0.23
N ASP A 94 9.34 14.16 0.41
CA ASP A 94 9.08 15.52 0.86
C ASP A 94 9.08 16.51 -0.30
N TRP A 95 7.88 16.78 -0.81
CA TRP A 95 7.71 17.66 -1.95
C TRP A 95 7.89 19.14 -1.63
N CYS A 96 8.02 19.52 -0.35
CA CYS A 96 8.46 20.86 0.03
C CYS A 96 9.97 21.03 -0.25
N ASN A 97 10.75 19.95 -0.16
CA ASN A 97 12.16 19.94 -0.54
C ASN A 97 12.36 19.93 -2.06
N ASN A 98 11.54 19.15 -2.78
CA ASN A 98 11.55 19.14 -4.25
C ASN A 98 10.11 18.98 -4.80
N PRO A 99 9.53 20.01 -5.46
CA PRO A 99 8.17 19.95 -5.99
C PRO A 99 7.88 18.79 -6.95
N GLU A 100 8.89 18.26 -7.65
CA GLU A 100 8.74 17.09 -8.54
C GLU A 100 8.40 15.80 -7.77
N TRP A 101 8.63 15.79 -6.46
CA TRP A 101 8.33 14.66 -5.60
C TRP A 101 6.88 14.61 -5.15
N LYS A 102 6.06 15.60 -5.53
CA LYS A 102 4.66 15.68 -5.11
C LYS A 102 3.85 14.49 -5.61
N THR A 103 3.30 13.73 -4.68
CA THR A 103 2.41 12.62 -4.99
C THR A 103 1.13 13.11 -5.67
N ARG A 104 0.73 12.43 -6.75
CA ARG A 104 -0.48 12.72 -7.49
C ARG A 104 -1.73 12.21 -6.76
N SER A 105 -2.77 13.05 -6.73
CA SER A 105 -4.11 12.73 -6.23
C SER A 105 -5.15 12.81 -7.36
N GLY A 106 -6.42 12.58 -7.02
CA GLY A 106 -7.55 12.68 -7.96
C GLY A 106 -7.71 11.49 -8.90
N TRP A 107 -7.01 10.38 -8.63
CA TRP A 107 -7.19 9.09 -9.32
C TRP A 107 -8.12 8.22 -8.48
N TYR A 108 -9.37 8.65 -8.33
CA TYR A 108 -10.35 7.95 -7.50
C TYR A 108 -10.66 6.59 -8.12
N HIS A 109 -10.59 5.54 -7.32
CA HIS A 109 -10.79 4.18 -7.80
C HIS A 109 -11.35 3.27 -6.73
N VAL A 110 -11.79 2.11 -7.18
CA VAL A 110 -11.99 0.89 -6.38
C VAL A 110 -11.12 -0.21 -6.97
N ASP A 111 -10.77 -1.20 -6.16
CA ASP A 111 -10.00 -2.36 -6.63
C ASP A 111 -10.81 -3.65 -6.62
N GLN A 112 -12.13 -3.53 -6.59
CA GLN A 112 -13.03 -4.66 -6.74
C GLN A 112 -13.96 -4.38 -7.91
N ASN A 113 -14.22 -5.39 -8.73
CA ASN A 113 -15.11 -5.24 -9.89
C ASN A 113 -16.55 -5.66 -9.56
N PRO A 114 -17.57 -4.79 -9.72
CA PRO A 114 -18.96 -5.14 -9.39
C PRO A 114 -19.55 -6.24 -10.28
N LYS A 115 -19.05 -6.43 -11.52
CA LYS A 115 -19.51 -7.48 -12.44
C LYS A 115 -19.13 -8.88 -11.97
N ASN A 116 -17.90 -9.03 -11.48
CA ASN A 116 -17.33 -10.34 -11.17
C ASN A 116 -17.24 -10.62 -9.66
N LYS A 117 -17.14 -9.56 -8.85
CA LYS A 117 -16.98 -9.59 -7.40
C LYS A 117 -17.95 -8.59 -6.77
N PRO A 118 -19.29 -8.79 -6.84
CA PRO A 118 -20.26 -7.81 -6.32
C PRO A 118 -20.26 -7.68 -4.78
N ASN A 119 -19.91 -8.78 -4.09
CA ASN A 119 -19.94 -8.86 -2.63
C ASN A 119 -18.56 -8.61 -2.02
N ARG A 120 -18.51 -8.20 -0.74
CA ARG A 120 -17.26 -7.98 -0.01
C ARG A 120 -16.40 -9.26 0.02
N CYS A 121 -15.32 -9.28 -0.77
CA CYS A 121 -14.35 -10.38 -0.78
C CYS A 121 -12.93 -9.96 -0.39
N CYS A 122 -12.68 -8.66 -0.23
CA CYS A 122 -11.41 -8.12 0.24
C CYS A 122 -11.60 -6.96 1.22
N ILE A 123 -10.83 -7.00 2.31
CA ILE A 123 -10.56 -5.85 3.15
C ILE A 123 -9.10 -5.47 2.91
N GLN A 124 -8.90 -4.33 2.27
CA GLN A 124 -7.57 -3.79 2.07
C GLN A 124 -7.07 -3.12 3.36
N GLY A 125 -5.76 -2.93 3.45
CA GLY A 125 -5.18 -2.31 4.61
C GLY A 125 -3.72 -1.94 4.45
N PHE A 126 -3.26 -1.14 5.39
CA PHE A 126 -1.84 -0.90 5.61
C PHE A 126 -1.54 -0.69 7.08
N VAL A 127 -0.30 -1.00 7.48
CA VAL A 127 0.29 -0.48 8.71
C VAL A 127 1.13 0.74 8.35
N THR A 128 0.91 1.86 9.04
CA THR A 128 1.69 3.08 8.80
C THR A 128 2.95 3.09 9.66
N LEU A 129 4.09 3.50 9.10
CA LEU A 129 5.37 3.63 9.80
C LEU A 129 5.71 5.08 10.12
N THR A 130 4.88 6.01 9.64
CA THR A 130 4.94 7.45 9.91
C THR A 130 3.54 7.94 10.27
N ASP A 131 3.46 9.09 10.91
CA ASP A 131 2.16 9.75 11.13
C ASP A 131 1.56 10.22 9.80
N GLN A 132 0.24 10.27 9.73
CA GLN A 132 -0.50 10.80 8.59
C GLN A 132 -1.54 11.83 9.00
N ASN A 133 -1.46 13.00 8.38
CA ASN A 133 -2.35 14.14 8.54
C ASN A 133 -2.21 15.07 7.31
N GLU A 134 -2.78 16.27 7.38
CA GLU A 134 -2.74 17.24 6.29
C GLU A 134 -1.32 17.68 5.89
N LYS A 135 -0.33 17.55 6.79
CA LYS A 135 1.06 17.97 6.57
C LYS A 135 1.91 16.92 5.88
N THR A 136 1.49 15.65 5.94
CA THR A 136 2.18 14.52 5.32
C THR A 136 1.45 14.01 4.09
N GLY A 137 0.13 14.23 4.03
CA GLY A 137 -0.77 13.53 3.11
C GLY A 137 -1.06 12.11 3.61
N GLY A 138 -1.82 11.36 2.81
CA GLY A 138 -2.21 9.99 3.17
C GLY A 138 -3.25 9.40 2.24
N LEU A 139 -4.04 8.48 2.79
CA LEU A 139 -5.20 7.88 2.13
C LEU A 139 -6.40 8.82 2.24
N ILE A 140 -7.03 9.14 1.12
CA ILE A 140 -8.39 9.70 1.09
C ILE A 140 -9.37 8.56 0.79
N VAL A 141 -10.43 8.49 1.59
CA VAL A 141 -11.57 7.58 1.36
C VAL A 141 -12.85 8.37 1.16
N PHE A 142 -13.84 7.76 0.51
CA PHE A 142 -15.18 8.29 0.35
C PHE A 142 -16.16 7.45 1.17
N PRO A 143 -16.50 7.89 2.40
CA PRO A 143 -17.37 7.12 3.28
C PRO A 143 -18.69 6.72 2.61
N HIS A 144 -19.16 5.51 2.93
CA HIS A 144 -20.39 4.92 2.39
C HIS A 144 -20.42 4.63 0.88
N SER A 145 -19.38 4.95 0.10
CA SER A 145 -19.35 4.65 -1.34
C SER A 145 -19.50 3.15 -1.63
N HIS A 146 -18.95 2.28 -0.78
CA HIS A 146 -19.06 0.83 -0.89
C HIS A 146 -20.50 0.29 -0.81
N LEU A 147 -21.44 1.07 -0.25
CA LEU A 147 -22.88 0.73 -0.25
C LEU A 147 -23.53 0.98 -1.62
N ARG A 148 -22.94 1.89 -2.40
CA ARG A 148 -23.32 2.26 -3.77
C ARG A 148 -22.44 1.60 -4.83
N PHE A 149 -21.62 0.63 -4.43
CA PHE A 149 -20.64 -0.04 -5.29
C PHE A 149 -21.26 -0.67 -6.55
N HIS A 150 -22.50 -1.16 -6.46
CA HIS A 150 -23.23 -1.73 -7.59
C HIS A 150 -23.47 -0.72 -8.73
N GLU A 151 -23.52 0.58 -8.42
CA GLU A 151 -23.70 1.63 -9.43
C GLU A 151 -22.49 1.71 -10.38
N LEU A 152 -21.31 1.31 -9.92
CA LEU A 152 -20.10 1.32 -10.74
C LEU A 152 -20.12 0.30 -11.89
N ASP A 153 -21.14 -0.57 -11.96
CA ASP A 153 -21.36 -1.45 -13.09
C ASP A 153 -21.44 -0.69 -14.43
N GLU A 154 -22.02 0.53 -14.40
CA GLU A 154 -22.20 1.38 -15.57
C GLU A 154 -20.89 1.93 -16.14
N VAL A 155 -19.91 2.21 -15.28
CA VAL A 155 -18.58 2.71 -15.68
C VAL A 155 -17.55 1.60 -15.89
N THR A 156 -17.88 0.37 -15.48
CA THR A 156 -17.00 -0.79 -15.58
C THR A 156 -17.01 -1.35 -17.01
N LYS A 157 -16.02 -0.98 -17.83
CA LYS A 157 -15.93 -1.45 -19.23
C LYS A 157 -15.31 -2.85 -19.39
N TYR A 158 -14.51 -3.29 -18.43
CA TYR A 158 -13.69 -4.51 -18.53
C TYR A 158 -13.81 -5.38 -17.28
N SER A 159 -13.32 -6.62 -17.36
CA SER A 159 -13.24 -7.57 -16.25
C SER A 159 -12.09 -7.29 -15.26
N LYS A 160 -11.40 -6.15 -15.38
CA LYS A 160 -10.30 -5.77 -14.49
C LYS A 160 -10.84 -5.30 -13.14
N ASP A 161 -10.13 -5.64 -12.07
CA ASP A 161 -10.51 -5.27 -10.70
C ASP A 161 -10.31 -3.79 -10.38
N PHE A 162 -9.22 -3.20 -10.87
CA PHE A 162 -8.99 -1.76 -10.77
C PHE A 162 -9.95 -1.01 -11.69
N ILE A 163 -10.78 -0.16 -11.10
CA ILE A 163 -11.74 0.70 -11.81
C ILE A 163 -11.49 2.13 -11.37
N GLU A 164 -10.91 2.92 -12.27
CA GLU A 164 -10.85 4.38 -12.12
C GLU A 164 -12.24 4.98 -12.34
N ILE A 165 -12.65 5.85 -11.44
CA ILE A 165 -13.99 6.43 -11.37
C ILE A 165 -13.90 7.87 -11.86
N PRO A 166 -14.75 8.30 -12.82
CA PRO A 166 -14.82 9.69 -13.24
C PRO A 166 -15.08 10.62 -12.05
N ASN A 167 -14.38 11.76 -12.00
CA ASN A 167 -14.47 12.70 -10.87
C ASN A 167 -15.88 13.28 -10.67
N GLU A 168 -16.64 13.36 -11.76
CA GLU A 168 -18.03 13.81 -11.82
C GLU A 168 -19.06 12.74 -11.42
N HIS A 169 -18.64 11.49 -11.24
CA HIS A 169 -19.56 10.41 -10.87
C HIS A 169 -20.17 10.69 -9.50
N SER A 170 -21.50 10.54 -9.36
CA SER A 170 -22.24 10.93 -8.14
C SER A 170 -21.85 10.16 -6.87
N ILE A 171 -21.06 9.09 -7.00
CA ILE A 171 -20.48 8.32 -5.89
C ILE A 171 -19.32 9.08 -5.20
N ILE A 172 -18.67 9.98 -5.94
CA ILE A 172 -17.60 10.85 -5.47
C ILE A 172 -18.26 11.98 -4.67
N THR A 173 -18.36 11.76 -3.36
CA THR A 173 -18.90 12.75 -2.41
C THR A 173 -17.77 13.54 -1.75
N ARG A 174 -17.89 13.89 -0.47
CA ARG A 174 -16.82 14.54 0.28
C ARG A 174 -15.81 13.49 0.75
N GLY A 175 -14.65 13.46 0.10
CA GLY A 175 -13.51 12.67 0.55
C GLY A 175 -13.04 13.05 1.95
N LYS A 176 -12.56 12.06 2.71
CA LYS A 176 -11.96 12.24 4.03
C LYS A 176 -10.53 11.72 4.03
N LEU A 177 -9.59 12.58 4.41
CA LEU A 177 -8.23 12.16 4.72
C LEU A 177 -8.25 11.31 6.00
N VAL A 178 -7.61 10.15 5.95
CA VAL A 178 -7.48 9.27 7.11
C VAL A 178 -6.28 9.71 7.93
N HIS A 179 -6.55 10.23 9.14
CA HIS A 179 -5.50 10.56 10.10
C HIS A 179 -5.14 9.30 10.90
N CYS A 180 -3.84 9.04 11.04
CA CYS A 180 -3.33 7.90 11.80
C CYS A 180 -1.91 8.19 12.29
N GLN A 181 -1.48 7.45 13.30
CA GLN A 181 -0.14 7.55 13.89
C GLN A 181 0.71 6.33 13.51
N ALA A 182 2.03 6.48 13.54
CA ALA A 182 2.96 5.38 13.33
C ALA A 182 2.58 4.15 14.20
N GLY A 183 2.42 2.99 13.57
CA GLY A 183 1.99 1.74 14.18
C GLY A 183 0.50 1.42 14.00
N ASP A 184 -0.33 2.38 13.58
CA ASP A 184 -1.75 2.13 13.34
C ASP A 184 -1.96 1.20 12.14
N LEU A 185 -2.93 0.29 12.27
CA LEU A 185 -3.49 -0.52 11.18
C LEU A 185 -4.75 0.17 10.64
N VAL A 186 -4.69 0.65 9.40
CA VAL A 186 -5.83 1.24 8.70
C VAL A 186 -6.42 0.20 7.75
N LEU A 187 -7.74 0.05 7.78
CA LEU A 187 -8.48 -0.95 6.99
C LEU A 187 -9.66 -0.32 6.26
N TRP A 188 -9.94 -0.79 5.05
CA TRP A 188 -11.14 -0.41 4.30
C TRP A 188 -11.67 -1.56 3.43
N ASP A 189 -12.96 -1.51 3.13
CA ASP A 189 -13.59 -2.42 2.17
C ASP A 189 -13.07 -2.13 0.76
N SER A 190 -12.63 -3.14 0.00
CA SER A 190 -12.06 -2.95 -1.35
C SER A 190 -13.02 -2.28 -2.36
N ARG A 191 -14.32 -2.27 -2.03
CA ARG A 191 -15.38 -1.57 -2.78
C ARG A 191 -15.48 -0.07 -2.46
N MET A 192 -14.74 0.41 -1.46
CA MET A 192 -14.73 1.81 -1.06
C MET A 192 -13.86 2.61 -2.01
N VAL A 193 -14.37 3.75 -2.48
CA VAL A 193 -13.62 4.64 -3.34
C VAL A 193 -12.52 5.27 -2.52
N HIS A 194 -11.31 5.28 -3.06
CA HIS A 194 -10.15 5.84 -2.39
C HIS A 194 -9.10 6.31 -3.38
N CYS A 195 -8.12 7.07 -2.89
CA CYS A 195 -6.87 7.38 -3.59
C CYS A 195 -5.82 7.91 -2.60
N ASN A 196 -4.57 7.99 -3.04
CA ASN A 196 -3.55 8.75 -2.31
C ASN A 196 -3.75 10.26 -2.49
N SER A 197 -3.31 11.05 -1.50
CA SER A 197 -3.29 12.50 -1.56
C SER A 197 -2.00 13.05 -0.96
N PRO A 198 -1.34 14.04 -1.61
CA PRO A 198 -0.17 14.69 -1.04
C PRO A 198 -0.55 15.50 0.19
N ALA A 199 0.45 15.98 0.93
CA ALA A 199 0.22 17.02 1.94
C ALA A 199 -0.52 18.22 1.33
N THR A 200 -1.49 18.74 2.07
CA THR A 200 -2.29 19.91 1.72
C THR A 200 -1.95 21.11 2.61
N ALA A 201 -1.39 20.87 3.80
CA ALA A 201 -0.76 21.87 4.64
C ALA A 201 0.75 21.83 4.42
N ILE A 202 1.34 22.98 4.12
CA ILE A 202 2.79 23.15 4.03
C ILE A 202 3.25 23.70 5.37
N GLU A 203 4.20 23.03 6.01
CA GLU A 203 4.95 23.62 7.11
C GLU A 203 6.36 23.94 6.64
N GLU A 204 6.84 25.14 6.97
CA GLU A 204 8.24 25.48 6.77
C GLU A 204 9.08 24.58 7.67
N ARG A 205 9.91 23.74 7.04
CA ARG A 205 10.88 22.93 7.75
C ARG A 205 11.83 23.85 8.53
N ALA A 206 12.12 23.52 9.78
CA ALA A 206 13.15 24.24 10.52
C ALA A 206 14.50 24.11 9.79
N LYS A 207 15.34 25.16 9.85
CA LYS A 207 16.61 25.23 9.11
C LYS A 207 17.55 24.05 9.37
N ASP A 208 17.50 23.50 10.59
CA ASP A 208 18.38 22.41 11.04
C ASP A 208 17.66 21.04 11.09
N GLU A 209 16.39 20.98 10.68
CA GLU A 209 15.65 19.72 10.64
C GLU A 209 16.00 18.95 9.36
N PRO A 210 16.35 17.66 9.46
CA PRO A 210 16.69 16.86 8.30
C PRO A 210 15.48 16.65 7.38
N VAL A 211 15.74 16.45 6.09
CA VAL A 211 14.71 15.99 5.16
C VAL A 211 14.44 14.50 5.45
N ASP A 212 13.17 14.13 5.66
CA ASP A 212 12.73 12.73 5.79
C ASP A 212 11.51 12.51 4.87
N LEU A 213 11.14 11.24 4.69
CA LEU A 213 9.95 10.84 3.93
C LEU A 213 8.69 11.27 4.69
N LEU A 214 7.73 11.86 3.98
CA LEU A 214 6.45 12.31 4.56
C LEU A 214 5.57 11.12 4.96
N ARG A 215 5.63 10.02 4.20
CA ARG A 215 4.79 8.86 4.41
C ARG A 215 5.54 7.59 4.12
N ILE A 216 5.40 6.58 4.98
CA ILE A 216 5.78 5.20 4.70
C ILE A 216 4.68 4.27 5.21
N VAL A 217 4.10 3.46 4.33
CA VAL A 217 3.10 2.44 4.70
C VAL A 217 3.44 1.08 4.11
N ALA A 218 3.17 0.03 4.88
CA ALA A 218 3.26 -1.36 4.45
C ALA A 218 1.87 -1.88 4.12
N TYR A 219 1.58 -2.20 2.85
CA TYR A 219 0.28 -2.77 2.49
C TYR A 219 0.17 -4.20 3.03
N VAL A 220 -0.99 -4.51 3.59
CA VAL A 220 -1.31 -5.83 4.10
C VAL A 220 -2.80 -6.06 3.92
N SER A 221 -3.15 -7.22 3.39
CA SER A 221 -4.52 -7.72 3.33
C SER A 221 -4.49 -9.19 3.70
N MET A 222 -5.54 -9.67 4.37
CA MET A 222 -5.70 -11.09 4.64
C MET A 222 -7.12 -11.53 4.33
N SER A 223 -7.26 -12.70 3.73
CA SER A 223 -8.55 -13.31 3.41
C SER A 223 -8.58 -14.78 3.85
N PRO A 224 -9.77 -15.34 4.12
CA PRO A 224 -9.92 -16.76 4.44
C PRO A 224 -9.30 -17.68 3.39
N THR A 225 -8.71 -18.79 3.85
CA THR A 225 -8.25 -19.86 2.94
C THR A 225 -9.38 -20.44 2.10
N SER A 226 -10.63 -20.36 2.57
CA SER A 226 -11.83 -20.79 1.84
C SER A 226 -12.16 -19.92 0.63
N PHE A 227 -11.49 -18.78 0.43
CA PHE A 227 -11.65 -17.95 -0.76
C PHE A 227 -10.72 -18.36 -1.91
N VAL A 228 -9.80 -19.32 -1.69
CA VAL A 228 -9.04 -19.92 -2.78
C VAL A 228 -9.99 -20.74 -3.65
N CYS A 229 -10.14 -20.33 -4.90
CA CYS A 229 -10.90 -21.03 -5.93
C CYS A 229 -9.97 -21.67 -6.98
N ASP A 230 -10.55 -22.54 -7.80
CA ASP A 230 -9.93 -23.13 -9.01
C ASP A 230 -8.72 -24.05 -8.80
N GLN A 231 -8.30 -24.28 -7.55
CA GLN A 231 -7.24 -25.23 -7.19
C GLN A 231 -7.31 -25.61 -5.71
N SER A 232 -6.58 -26.65 -5.31
CA SER A 232 -6.45 -27.00 -3.90
C SER A 232 -5.61 -25.97 -3.13
N LEU A 233 -5.84 -25.88 -1.82
CA LEU A 233 -5.04 -25.01 -0.95
C LEU A 233 -3.55 -25.41 -0.93
N GLU A 234 -3.25 -26.70 -1.11
CA GLU A 234 -1.88 -27.20 -1.18
C GLU A 234 -1.16 -26.70 -2.44
N GLU A 235 -1.78 -26.84 -3.61
CA GLU A 235 -1.24 -26.33 -4.88
C GLU A 235 -1.05 -24.81 -4.83
N PHE A 236 -2.04 -24.09 -4.27
CA PHE A 236 -1.95 -22.65 -4.08
C PHE A 236 -0.74 -22.26 -3.23
N ARG A 237 -0.53 -22.94 -2.09
CA ARG A 237 0.62 -22.72 -1.21
C ARG A 237 1.95 -23.04 -1.89
N LYS A 238 2.01 -24.10 -2.71
CA LYS A 238 3.19 -24.45 -3.49
C LYS A 238 3.58 -23.33 -4.47
N LYS A 239 2.62 -22.80 -5.23
CA LYS A 239 2.86 -21.66 -6.14
C LYS A 239 3.29 -20.41 -5.38
N ARG A 240 2.68 -20.13 -4.22
CA ARG A 240 3.09 -19.01 -3.37
C ARG A 240 4.50 -19.14 -2.85
N LYS A 241 4.95 -20.36 -2.50
CA LYS A 241 6.34 -20.60 -2.10
C LYS A 241 7.30 -20.23 -3.24
N GLN A 242 6.99 -20.65 -4.46
CA GLN A 242 7.79 -20.30 -5.65
C GLN A 242 7.84 -18.78 -5.88
N ILE A 243 6.74 -18.06 -5.66
CA ILE A 243 6.69 -16.59 -5.77
C ILE A 243 7.63 -15.94 -4.75
N VAL A 244 7.67 -16.44 -3.51
CA VAL A 244 8.62 -15.96 -2.49
C VAL A 244 10.07 -16.27 -2.89
N GLU A 245 10.34 -17.51 -3.32
CA GLU A 245 11.68 -17.95 -3.78
C GLU A 245 12.20 -17.12 -4.97
N ASN A 246 11.31 -16.63 -5.83
CA ASN A 246 11.64 -15.78 -6.98
C ASN A 246 11.54 -14.27 -6.70
N ASN A 247 11.45 -13.86 -5.42
CA ASN A 247 11.38 -12.45 -5.01
C ASN A 247 10.27 -11.64 -5.72
N CYS A 248 9.11 -12.27 -5.94
CA CYS A 248 8.03 -11.72 -6.73
C CYS A 248 7.03 -10.94 -5.87
N THR A 249 6.63 -9.74 -6.30
CA THR A 249 5.57 -8.95 -5.63
C THR A 249 4.22 -9.26 -6.27
N LEU A 250 3.17 -9.41 -5.46
CA LEU A 250 1.79 -9.59 -5.91
C LEU A 250 0.93 -8.37 -5.57
N THR A 251 -0.35 -8.40 -5.91
CA THR A 251 -1.32 -7.39 -5.50
C THR A 251 -1.84 -7.62 -4.06
N HIS A 252 -2.77 -6.77 -3.64
CA HIS A 252 -3.52 -6.89 -2.38
C HIS A 252 -4.38 -8.17 -2.28
N TRP A 253 -4.61 -8.90 -3.38
CA TRP A 253 -5.41 -10.13 -3.37
C TRP A 253 -4.66 -11.29 -2.71
N SER A 254 -4.98 -11.61 -1.46
CA SER A 254 -4.30 -12.67 -0.71
C SER A 254 -4.60 -14.10 -1.19
N THR A 255 -5.69 -14.28 -1.94
CA THR A 255 -6.15 -15.57 -2.49
C THR A 255 -5.99 -15.68 -4.01
N GLU A 256 -5.32 -14.71 -4.64
CA GLU A 256 -5.02 -14.72 -6.07
C GLU A 256 -3.51 -14.60 -6.29
N LEU A 257 -3.03 -15.02 -7.47
CA LEU A 257 -1.61 -14.96 -7.85
C LEU A 257 -1.39 -13.94 -8.96
N VAL A 258 -1.77 -12.69 -8.69
CA VAL A 258 -1.63 -11.59 -9.64
C VAL A 258 -0.33 -10.86 -9.37
N MET A 259 0.63 -11.00 -10.28
CA MET A 259 1.93 -10.36 -10.20
C MET A 259 1.83 -8.85 -10.45
N THR A 260 2.58 -8.07 -9.69
CA THR A 260 2.79 -6.64 -9.95
C THR A 260 4.18 -6.41 -10.53
N GLY A 261 4.36 -5.36 -11.31
CA GLY A 261 5.68 -4.96 -11.79
C GLY A 261 6.31 -5.84 -12.88
N THR A 262 5.64 -6.89 -13.36
CA THR A 262 5.98 -7.54 -14.64
C THR A 262 5.27 -6.84 -15.80
N LEU A 263 6.07 -6.13 -16.61
CA LEU A 263 5.77 -5.54 -17.92
C LEU A 263 4.98 -4.20 -17.92
N PHE A 264 5.68 -3.11 -17.60
CA PHE A 264 5.70 -1.97 -18.52
C PHE A 264 7.09 -1.95 -19.18
N ASN A 265 7.25 -2.78 -20.21
CA ASN A 265 8.22 -2.57 -21.29
C ASN A 265 7.40 -2.24 -22.54
#